data_AF-A0A9W6AYT9-F1
#
_entry.id   AF-A0A9W6AYT9-F1
#
_cell.length_a   1.000
_cell.length_b   1.000
_cell.length_c   1.000
_cell.angle_alpha   90.00
_cell.angle_beta   90.00
_cell.angle_gamma   90.00
#
_symmetry.space_group_name_H-M   'P 1'
#
loop_
_entity.id
_entity.type
_entity.pdbx_description
1 polymer ?
#
loop_
_entity_poly.entity_id
_entity_poly.type
_entity_poly.pdbx_seq_one_letter_code
_entity_poly.pdbx_strand_id
1 'polypeptide(L)'
;MDALLSGHLSTVRLLLENGSDIQSSYIKAGQLVWYAVDTGQLKMLQLLKEFGADLGIARDGVYPLHKAAESREISTDIVRFLLDNGATFTDSDHGLGGFIMNVLDMGTIDTARLLLEHGEVFPQNKLYWAILCGTPDFILLLIEYGHKPDIEWLKEAIWSLRLDLLQLLIESIGFGLRDARGSTILHHAVERCRYKYFGRGTAYVTWGLTAPTSLLRRTEIIGPQTVSPPCTIQGNSKYTAEDVLRYLIQIGAEVNAADNEGRTPLDLARKYAPNVEQMLIDSGATSFSNGEKR
;
A
#
# COMPACT_ATOMS: atom_id res chain seq x y z
N MET A 1 3.81 -36.39 -11.63
CA MET A 1 3.63 -34.94 -11.46
C MET A 1 2.19 -34.57 -11.73
N ASP A 2 1.69 -34.57 -12.97
CA ASP A 2 0.32 -34.09 -13.25
C ASP A 2 -0.80 -34.82 -12.50
N ALA A 3 -0.69 -36.15 -12.27
CA ALA A 3 -1.67 -36.90 -11.47
C ALA A 3 -1.56 -36.69 -9.93
N LEU A 4 -0.40 -36.20 -9.46
CA LEU A 4 -0.18 -35.73 -8.07
C LEU A 4 -0.68 -34.29 -7.92
N LEU A 5 -0.50 -33.49 -8.97
CA LEU A 5 -0.85 -32.08 -9.05
C LEU A 5 -2.33 -31.86 -9.35
N SER A 6 -3.06 -32.82 -9.91
CA SER A 6 -4.50 -32.67 -10.23
C SER A 6 -5.45 -32.70 -9.02
N GLY A 7 -4.97 -32.39 -7.81
CA GLY A 7 -5.81 -32.14 -6.62
C GLY A 7 -6.41 -33.38 -5.96
N HIS A 8 -5.96 -34.58 -6.31
CA HIS A 8 -6.41 -35.80 -5.63
C HIS A 8 -5.70 -35.96 -4.28
N LEU A 9 -6.19 -35.26 -3.26
CA LEU A 9 -5.72 -35.37 -1.87
C LEU A 9 -5.51 -36.85 -1.43
N SER A 10 -6.39 -37.75 -1.88
CA SER A 10 -6.33 -39.18 -1.61
C SER A 10 -5.11 -39.88 -2.24
N THR A 11 -4.68 -39.47 -3.44
CA THR A 11 -3.50 -40.08 -4.09
C THR A 11 -2.22 -39.62 -3.40
N VAL A 12 -2.14 -38.33 -3.06
CA VAL A 12 -1.01 -37.78 -2.29
C VAL A 12 -0.91 -38.47 -0.93
N ARG A 13 -2.04 -38.63 -0.22
CA ARG A 13 -2.08 -39.34 1.07
C ARG A 13 -1.56 -40.77 0.95
N LEU A 14 -2.08 -41.55 0.00
CA LEU A 14 -1.64 -42.94 -0.21
C LEU A 14 -0.14 -43.04 -0.56
N LEU A 15 0.40 -42.08 -1.31
CA LEU A 15 1.82 -42.07 -1.66
C LEU A 15 2.70 -41.79 -0.45
N LEU A 16 2.30 -40.82 0.39
CA LEU A 16 3.02 -40.49 1.62
C LEU A 16 2.92 -41.62 2.67
N GLU A 17 1.75 -42.26 2.81
CA GLU A 17 1.56 -43.42 3.70
C GLU A 17 2.40 -44.63 3.30
N ASN A 18 2.68 -44.82 2.01
CA ASN A 18 3.53 -45.90 1.50
C ASN A 18 5.05 -45.62 1.63
N GLY A 19 5.44 -44.63 2.45
CA GLY A 19 6.84 -44.35 2.74
C GLY A 19 7.57 -43.54 1.66
N SER A 20 6.83 -42.86 0.78
CA SER A 20 7.45 -41.89 -0.14
C SER A 20 8.03 -40.75 0.69
N ASP A 21 9.35 -40.58 0.62
CA ASP A 21 10.01 -39.45 1.27
C ASP A 21 9.51 -38.14 0.62
N ILE A 22 8.83 -37.32 1.42
CA ILE A 22 8.26 -36.03 1.01
C ILE A 22 9.33 -35.06 0.52
N GLN A 23 10.59 -35.27 0.93
CA GLN A 23 11.75 -34.48 0.53
C GLN A 23 12.56 -35.14 -0.62
N SER A 24 12.11 -36.28 -1.15
CA SER A 24 12.84 -36.99 -2.21
C SER A 24 12.93 -36.19 -3.51
N SER A 25 14.01 -36.41 -4.27
CA SER A 25 14.30 -35.67 -5.52
C SER A 25 13.23 -35.79 -6.62
N TYR A 26 12.34 -36.79 -6.55
CA TYR A 26 11.26 -37.01 -7.51
C TYR A 26 10.04 -36.10 -7.26
N ILE A 27 9.85 -35.67 -6.00
CA ILE A 27 8.81 -34.74 -5.58
C ILE A 27 9.52 -33.70 -4.72
N LYS A 28 9.96 -32.59 -5.33
CA LYS A 28 10.53 -31.51 -4.51
C LYS A 28 9.41 -31.01 -3.58
N ALA A 29 9.51 -31.21 -2.27
CA ALA A 29 8.50 -30.79 -1.29
C ALA A 29 8.02 -29.35 -1.53
N GLY A 30 8.97 -28.45 -1.81
CA GLY A 30 8.67 -27.05 -2.16
C GLY A 30 7.79 -26.87 -3.39
N GLN A 31 7.79 -27.78 -4.37
CA GLN A 31 6.90 -27.73 -5.53
C GLN A 31 5.45 -28.10 -5.17
N LEU A 32 5.24 -29.07 -4.29
CA LEU A 32 3.90 -29.43 -3.83
C LEU A 32 3.30 -28.37 -2.92
N VAL A 33 4.10 -27.84 -1.98
CA VAL A 33 3.70 -26.70 -1.14
C VAL A 33 3.34 -25.51 -2.02
N TRP A 34 4.19 -25.19 -3.00
CA TRP A 34 3.95 -24.09 -3.92
C TRP A 34 2.66 -24.24 -4.71
N TYR A 35 2.44 -25.42 -5.29
CA TYR A 35 1.23 -25.71 -6.05
C TYR A 35 -0.03 -25.61 -5.17
N ALA A 36 0.04 -26.12 -3.93
CA ALA A 36 -1.08 -26.04 -3.00
C ALA A 36 -1.41 -24.59 -2.62
N VAL A 37 -0.41 -23.71 -2.50
CA VAL A 37 -0.63 -22.27 -2.30
C VAL A 37 -1.23 -21.62 -3.55
N ASP A 38 -0.60 -21.81 -4.72
CA ASP A 38 -1.01 -21.18 -5.99
C ASP A 38 -2.45 -21.54 -6.39
N THR A 39 -2.90 -22.74 -6.02
CA THR A 39 -4.26 -23.23 -6.30
C THR A 39 -5.23 -23.14 -5.13
N GLY A 40 -4.84 -22.54 -4.00
CA GLY A 40 -5.76 -22.34 -2.87
C GLY A 40 -6.14 -23.61 -2.10
N GLN A 41 -5.33 -24.67 -2.13
CA GLN A 41 -5.64 -25.98 -1.53
C GLN A 41 -5.17 -26.11 -0.07
N LEU A 42 -5.88 -25.49 0.87
CA LEU A 42 -5.56 -25.57 2.31
C LEU A 42 -5.45 -27.01 2.84
N LYS A 43 -6.36 -27.91 2.44
CA LYS A 43 -6.32 -29.33 2.87
C LYS A 43 -5.07 -30.05 2.39
N MET A 44 -4.55 -29.69 1.22
CA MET A 44 -3.28 -30.23 0.72
C MET A 44 -2.12 -29.73 1.57
N LEU A 45 -2.09 -28.44 1.94
CA LEU A 45 -1.07 -27.90 2.84
C LEU A 45 -1.08 -28.57 4.22
N GLN A 46 -2.27 -28.81 4.78
CA GLN A 46 -2.44 -29.54 6.04
C GLN A 46 -1.83 -30.95 5.95
N LEU A 47 -2.17 -31.70 4.90
CA LEU A 47 -1.62 -33.03 4.66
C LEU A 47 -0.09 -32.98 4.51
N LEU A 48 0.45 -32.07 3.71
CA LEU A 48 1.89 -31.94 3.52
C LEU A 48 2.60 -31.67 4.85
N LYS A 49 2.04 -30.79 5.69
CA LYS A 49 2.58 -30.49 7.02
C LYS A 49 2.51 -31.69 7.97
N GLU A 50 1.43 -32.47 7.97
CA GLU A 50 1.29 -33.71 8.75
C GLU A 50 2.45 -34.69 8.48
N PHE A 51 2.92 -34.75 7.23
CA PHE A 51 4.04 -35.58 6.81
C PHE A 51 5.41 -34.87 6.88
N GLY A 52 5.50 -33.73 7.56
CA GLY A 52 6.77 -33.05 7.83
C GLY A 52 7.31 -32.21 6.67
N ALA A 53 6.46 -31.79 5.73
CA ALA A 53 6.88 -30.84 4.70
C ALA A 53 7.32 -29.51 5.33
N ASP A 54 8.44 -28.99 4.81
CA ASP A 54 8.88 -27.63 5.10
C ASP A 54 8.11 -26.64 4.22
N LEU A 55 7.36 -25.75 4.89
CA LEU A 55 6.52 -24.74 4.23
C LEU A 55 7.32 -23.48 3.83
N GLY A 56 8.58 -23.38 4.27
CA GLY A 56 9.48 -22.27 4.00
C GLY A 56 10.36 -22.47 2.77
N ILE A 57 10.16 -23.51 1.96
CA ILE A 57 11.01 -23.74 0.78
C ILE A 57 10.63 -22.77 -0.33
N ALA A 58 11.54 -21.83 -0.63
CA ALA A 58 11.39 -20.90 -1.74
C ALA A 58 11.46 -21.62 -3.10
N ARG A 59 10.62 -21.17 -4.02
CA ARG A 59 10.67 -21.54 -5.43
C ARG A 59 11.06 -20.33 -6.26
N ASP A 60 12.13 -20.46 -7.04
CA ASP A 60 12.63 -19.38 -7.91
C ASP A 60 12.85 -18.06 -7.14
N GLY A 61 13.23 -18.16 -5.85
CA GLY A 61 13.40 -17.01 -4.95
C GLY A 61 12.13 -16.49 -4.27
N VAL A 62 10.96 -17.07 -4.56
CA VAL A 62 9.67 -16.68 -3.98
C VAL A 62 9.23 -17.70 -2.93
N TYR A 63 8.94 -17.22 -1.71
CA TYR A 63 8.41 -18.05 -0.63
C TYR A 63 6.91 -18.32 -0.82
N PRO A 64 6.39 -19.48 -0.40
CA PRO A 64 4.95 -19.76 -0.43
C PRO A 64 4.10 -18.69 0.27
N LEU A 65 4.58 -18.16 1.39
CA LEU A 65 3.93 -17.05 2.10
C LEU A 65 3.82 -15.78 1.23
N HIS A 66 4.86 -15.44 0.45
CA HIS A 66 4.83 -14.25 -0.41
C HIS A 66 3.68 -14.29 -1.40
N LYS A 67 3.52 -15.41 -2.08
CA LYS A 67 2.46 -15.63 -3.07
C LYS A 67 1.07 -15.62 -2.47
N ALA A 68 0.92 -16.28 -1.33
CA ALA A 68 -0.34 -16.30 -0.61
C ALA A 68 -0.75 -14.88 -0.22
N ALA A 69 0.20 -14.07 0.23
CA ALA A 69 -0.06 -12.73 0.73
C ALA A 69 -0.23 -11.66 -0.38
N GLU A 70 0.38 -11.82 -1.56
CA GLU A 70 0.19 -10.89 -2.68
C GLU A 70 -1.06 -11.16 -3.53
N SER A 71 -1.77 -12.28 -3.32
CA SER A 71 -2.93 -12.65 -4.12
C SER A 71 -4.25 -12.32 -3.41
N ARG A 72 -5.18 -11.67 -4.12
CA ARG A 72 -6.58 -11.50 -3.67
C ARG A 72 -7.41 -12.78 -3.78
N GLU A 73 -6.97 -13.72 -4.61
CA GLU A 73 -7.71 -14.95 -4.92
C GLU A 73 -7.42 -16.06 -3.91
N ILE A 74 -6.26 -16.01 -3.28
CA ILE A 74 -5.85 -17.00 -2.27
C ILE A 74 -6.53 -16.66 -0.95
N SER A 75 -7.16 -17.67 -0.32
CA SER A 75 -7.82 -17.50 0.98
C SER A 75 -6.82 -17.04 2.05
N THR A 76 -7.26 -16.10 2.89
CA THR A 76 -6.52 -15.66 4.07
C THR A 76 -6.25 -16.80 5.06
N ASP A 77 -7.04 -17.89 5.02
CA ASP A 77 -6.79 -19.11 5.80
C ASP A 77 -5.46 -19.78 5.43
N ILE A 78 -5.03 -19.68 4.16
CA ILE A 78 -3.74 -20.22 3.73
C ILE A 78 -2.60 -19.37 4.28
N VAL A 79 -2.74 -18.05 4.24
CA VAL A 79 -1.78 -17.11 4.85
C VAL A 79 -1.66 -17.42 6.35
N ARG A 80 -2.78 -17.51 7.06
CA ARG A 80 -2.83 -17.86 8.48
C ARG A 80 -2.16 -19.22 8.74
N PHE A 81 -2.51 -20.25 7.98
CA PHE A 81 -1.93 -21.58 8.14
C PHE A 81 -0.41 -21.58 7.95
N LEU A 82 0.10 -20.86 6.94
CA LEU A 82 1.54 -20.74 6.71
C LEU A 82 2.23 -20.05 7.90
N LEU A 83 1.69 -18.93 8.37
CA LEU A 83 2.22 -18.18 9.52
C LEU A 83 2.20 -19.00 10.82
N ASP A 84 1.07 -19.65 11.13
CA ASP A 84 0.91 -20.53 12.31
C ASP A 84 1.91 -21.70 12.32
N ASN A 85 2.38 -22.12 11.14
CA ASN A 85 3.33 -23.22 10.97
C ASN A 85 4.77 -22.75 10.75
N GLY A 86 5.06 -21.48 11.08
CA GLY A 86 6.41 -20.92 11.09
C GLY A 86 6.97 -20.59 9.72
N ALA A 87 6.14 -20.46 8.68
CA ALA A 87 6.59 -19.94 7.40
C ALA A 87 6.98 -18.47 7.59
N THR A 88 8.28 -18.18 7.47
CA THR A 88 8.81 -16.83 7.40
C THR A 88 9.25 -16.54 5.97
N PHE A 89 9.53 -15.28 5.67
CA PHE A 89 10.29 -14.92 4.49
C PHE A 89 11.65 -14.36 4.90
N THR A 90 12.70 -14.63 4.12
CA THR A 90 14.02 -14.03 4.33
C THR A 90 14.36 -13.07 3.21
N ASP A 91 15.14 -12.05 3.57
CA ASP A 91 15.60 -10.93 2.74
C ASP A 91 16.57 -11.30 1.61
N SER A 92 16.60 -12.57 1.17
CA SER A 92 17.56 -13.02 0.17
C SER A 92 17.23 -12.42 -1.21
N ASP A 93 17.95 -11.34 -1.45
CA ASP A 93 18.35 -10.67 -2.68
C ASP A 93 17.48 -9.53 -3.23
N HIS A 94 16.15 -9.53 -3.17
CA HIS A 94 15.36 -8.39 -3.73
C HIS A 94 14.02 -8.09 -3.01
N GLY A 95 13.83 -8.62 -1.79
CA GLY A 95 12.53 -9.13 -1.35
C GLY A 95 11.65 -8.23 -0.49
N LEU A 96 12.07 -7.75 0.70
CA LEU A 96 11.12 -7.09 1.63
C LEU A 96 10.47 -5.86 1.00
N GLY A 97 11.22 -5.16 0.15
CA GLY A 97 10.68 -4.08 -0.66
C GLY A 97 9.59 -4.49 -1.62
N GLY A 98 9.89 -5.44 -2.50
CA GLY A 98 8.89 -5.92 -3.46
C GLY A 98 7.70 -6.56 -2.76
N PHE A 99 7.95 -7.39 -1.75
CA PHE A 99 6.92 -8.13 -1.04
C PHE A 99 5.93 -7.22 -0.33
N ILE A 100 6.38 -6.35 0.57
CA ILE A 100 5.46 -5.45 1.29
C ILE A 100 4.70 -4.56 0.31
N MET A 101 5.36 -4.06 -0.74
CA MET A 101 4.71 -3.25 -1.76
C MET A 101 3.64 -4.04 -2.53
N ASN A 102 3.91 -5.31 -2.84
CA ASN A 102 2.92 -6.21 -3.45
C ASN A 102 1.76 -6.51 -2.50
N VAL A 103 1.99 -6.67 -1.19
CA VAL A 103 0.91 -6.82 -0.20
C VAL A 103 0.06 -5.55 -0.13
N LEU A 104 0.69 -4.37 -0.17
CA LEU A 104 0.00 -3.08 -0.18
C LEU A 104 -0.82 -2.85 -1.45
N ASP A 105 -0.33 -3.31 -2.61
CA ASP A 105 -0.95 -3.06 -3.93
C ASP A 105 -1.98 -4.13 -4.32
N MET A 106 -1.66 -5.39 -4.04
CA MET A 106 -2.39 -6.57 -4.52
C MET A 106 -2.98 -7.41 -3.39
N GLY A 107 -2.53 -7.26 -2.14
CA GLY A 107 -3.04 -8.01 -1.00
C GLY A 107 -4.42 -7.55 -0.51
N THR A 108 -4.87 -8.18 0.57
CA THR A 108 -6.10 -7.81 1.30
C THR A 108 -5.76 -7.18 2.66
N ILE A 109 -6.68 -6.39 3.22
CA ILE A 109 -6.53 -5.81 4.58
C ILE A 109 -6.37 -6.93 5.62
N ASP A 110 -7.11 -8.03 5.48
CA ASP A 110 -7.03 -9.18 6.39
C ASP A 110 -5.68 -9.88 6.31
N THR A 111 -5.12 -10.02 5.10
CA THR A 111 -3.75 -10.52 4.91
C THR A 111 -2.74 -9.62 5.61
N ALA A 112 -2.83 -8.30 5.42
CA ALA A 112 -1.92 -7.36 6.06
C ALA A 112 -2.05 -7.38 7.59
N ARG A 113 -3.28 -7.48 8.10
CA ARG A 113 -3.56 -7.62 9.54
C ARG A 113 -2.89 -8.88 10.08
N LEU A 114 -3.06 -10.02 9.41
CA LEU A 114 -2.41 -11.29 9.80
C LEU A 114 -0.89 -11.17 9.85
N LEU A 115 -0.28 -10.57 8.84
CA LEU A 115 1.18 -10.37 8.84
C LEU A 115 1.62 -9.54 10.06
N LEU A 116 0.93 -8.43 10.33
CA LEU A 116 1.23 -7.57 11.48
C LEU A 116 0.99 -8.28 12.83
N GLU A 117 -0.07 -9.08 12.96
CA GLU A 117 -0.36 -9.90 14.15
C GLU A 117 0.75 -10.92 14.45
N HIS A 118 1.36 -11.48 13.40
CA HIS A 118 2.49 -12.41 13.51
C HIS A 118 3.84 -11.70 13.67
N GLY A 119 3.85 -10.37 13.84
CA GLY A 119 5.06 -9.58 14.13
C GLY A 119 5.87 -9.19 12.90
N GLU A 120 5.30 -9.30 11.70
CA GLU A 120 5.97 -8.86 10.48
C GLU A 120 6.10 -7.33 10.46
N VAL A 121 7.32 -6.85 10.18
CA VAL A 121 7.63 -5.42 10.23
C VAL A 121 7.46 -4.80 8.87
N PHE A 122 6.52 -3.85 8.75
CA PHE A 122 6.38 -3.08 7.52
C PHE A 122 7.33 -1.87 7.58
N PRO A 123 8.30 -1.74 6.67
CA PRO A 123 9.30 -0.69 6.75
C PRO A 123 8.66 0.67 6.44
N GLN A 124 8.78 1.62 7.38
CA GLN A 124 8.15 2.94 7.32
C GLN A 124 8.40 3.68 5.99
N ASN A 125 9.62 3.57 5.45
CA ASN A 125 10.02 4.21 4.20
C ASN A 125 9.33 3.67 2.95
N LYS A 126 8.48 2.64 3.06
CA LYS A 126 7.68 2.08 1.95
C LYS A 126 6.18 2.26 2.15
N LEU A 127 5.75 2.68 3.33
CA LEU A 127 4.34 2.84 3.66
C LEU A 127 3.67 4.01 2.95
N TYR A 128 4.44 4.95 2.38
CA TYR A 128 3.86 5.96 1.47
C TYR A 128 3.15 5.28 0.28
N TRP A 129 3.57 4.09 -0.15
CA TRP A 129 2.88 3.32 -1.19
C TRP A 129 1.47 2.86 -0.78
N ALA A 130 1.24 2.68 0.53
CA ALA A 130 -0.10 2.41 1.04
C ALA A 130 -1.04 3.60 0.80
N ILE A 131 -0.52 4.83 0.73
CA ILE A 131 -1.32 6.01 0.37
C ILE A 131 -1.67 6.00 -1.12
N LEU A 132 -0.75 5.54 -1.96
CA LEU A 132 -0.97 5.46 -3.40
C LEU A 132 -2.03 4.41 -3.75
N CYS A 133 -1.88 3.19 -3.24
CA CYS A 133 -2.71 2.05 -3.63
C CYS A 133 -3.78 1.70 -2.61
N GLY A 134 -3.56 1.96 -1.32
CA GLY A 134 -4.41 1.45 -0.23
C GLY A 134 -5.74 2.20 -0.01
N THR A 135 -6.55 1.61 0.87
CA THR A 135 -7.81 2.16 1.38
C THR A 135 -7.59 2.92 2.69
N PRO A 136 -8.50 3.83 3.08
CA PRO A 136 -8.46 4.47 4.40
C PRO A 136 -8.36 3.46 5.55
N ASP A 137 -9.09 2.35 5.47
CA ASP A 137 -9.07 1.29 6.48
C ASP A 137 -7.69 0.62 6.60
N PHE A 138 -6.99 0.46 5.47
CA PHE A 138 -5.61 -0.04 5.48
C PHE A 138 -4.67 0.93 6.20
N ILE A 139 -4.82 2.24 5.97
CA ILE A 139 -4.01 3.25 6.65
C ILE A 139 -4.28 3.26 8.16
N LEU A 140 -5.55 3.12 8.56
CA LEU A 140 -5.92 3.00 9.97
C LEU A 140 -5.31 1.75 10.60
N LEU A 141 -5.30 0.62 9.89
CA LEU A 141 -4.63 -0.60 10.35
C LEU A 141 -3.14 -0.36 10.60
N LEU A 142 -2.44 0.32 9.67
CA LEU A 142 -1.01 0.63 9.87
C LEU A 142 -0.80 1.51 11.12
N ILE A 143 -1.66 2.50 11.34
CA ILE A 143 -1.60 3.37 12.52
C ILE A 143 -1.88 2.58 13.81
N GLU A 144 -2.86 1.67 13.79
CA GLU A 144 -3.20 0.77 14.89
C GLU A 144 -1.99 -0.07 15.33
N TYR A 145 -1.20 -0.55 14.36
CA TYR A 145 0.03 -1.32 14.60
C TYR A 145 1.29 -0.45 14.83
N GLY A 146 1.11 0.84 15.12
CA GLY A 146 2.18 1.72 15.60
C GLY A 146 2.97 2.44 14.51
N HIS A 147 2.57 2.34 13.24
CA HIS A 147 3.16 3.15 12.18
C HIS A 147 2.69 4.60 12.31
N LYS A 148 3.65 5.53 12.32
CA LYS A 148 3.35 6.95 12.48
C LYS A 148 3.28 7.61 11.11
N PRO A 149 2.17 8.28 10.77
CA PRO A 149 2.13 9.09 9.57
C PRO A 149 3.18 10.20 9.67
N ASP A 150 3.84 10.47 8.55
CA ASP A 150 4.84 11.51 8.42
C ASP A 150 4.48 12.46 7.26
N ILE A 151 5.35 13.43 7.00
CA ILE A 151 5.12 14.37 5.90
C ILE A 151 5.15 13.68 4.53
N GLU A 152 5.86 12.56 4.37
CA GLU A 152 5.90 11.84 3.09
C GLU A 152 4.54 11.23 2.77
N TRP A 153 3.78 10.77 3.77
CA TRP A 153 2.41 10.29 3.58
C TRP A 153 1.48 11.42 3.12
N LEU A 154 1.60 12.60 3.73
CA LEU A 154 0.82 13.79 3.32
C LEU A 154 1.20 14.24 1.92
N LYS A 155 2.49 14.25 1.58
CA LYS A 155 2.97 14.54 0.23
C LYS A 155 2.36 13.56 -0.76
N GLU A 156 2.43 12.26 -0.49
CA GLU A 156 1.90 11.27 -1.40
C GLU A 156 0.38 11.41 -1.59
N ALA A 157 -0.38 11.73 -0.53
CA ALA A 157 -1.82 11.99 -0.62
C ALA A 157 -2.13 13.21 -1.52
N ILE A 158 -1.32 14.26 -1.44
CA ILE A 158 -1.43 15.45 -2.30
C ILE A 158 -1.09 15.11 -3.75
N TRP A 159 0.01 14.37 -3.98
CA TRP A 159 0.48 14.04 -5.33
C TRP A 159 -0.45 13.08 -6.06
N SER A 160 -1.00 12.10 -5.34
CA SER A 160 -2.03 11.16 -5.81
C SER A 160 -3.45 11.75 -5.85
N LEU A 161 -3.64 12.97 -5.35
CA LEU A 161 -4.94 13.67 -5.27
C LEU A 161 -5.99 12.86 -4.49
N ARG A 162 -5.56 12.13 -3.46
CA ARG A 162 -6.41 11.32 -2.57
C ARG A 162 -6.89 12.18 -1.40
N LEU A 163 -7.94 12.97 -1.64
CA LEU A 163 -8.50 13.88 -0.62
C LEU A 163 -9.06 13.13 0.59
N ASP A 164 -9.58 11.92 0.38
CA ASP A 164 -10.04 10.99 1.41
C ASP A 164 -8.93 10.65 2.42
N LEU A 165 -7.75 10.27 1.92
CA LEU A 165 -6.60 9.97 2.77
C LEU A 165 -5.98 11.23 3.34
N LEU A 166 -5.92 12.32 2.57
CA LEU A 166 -5.41 13.60 3.07
C LEU A 166 -6.20 14.08 4.29
N GLN A 167 -7.53 13.98 4.26
CA GLN A 167 -8.40 14.31 5.39
C GLN A 167 -8.06 13.46 6.61
N LEU A 168 -8.01 12.13 6.45
CA LEU A 168 -7.69 11.20 7.53
C LEU A 168 -6.30 11.48 8.14
N LEU A 169 -5.30 11.70 7.30
CA LEU A 169 -3.94 11.99 7.77
C LEU A 169 -3.89 13.31 8.53
N ILE A 170 -4.52 14.37 8.02
CA ILE A 170 -4.54 15.67 8.69
C ILE A 170 -5.25 15.59 10.04
N GLU A 171 -6.33 14.82 10.16
CA GLU A 171 -6.99 14.58 11.45
C GLU A 171 -6.05 13.89 12.46
N SER A 172 -5.14 13.04 11.98
CA SER A 172 -4.21 12.30 12.84
C SER A 172 -2.95 13.07 13.26
N ILE A 173 -2.32 13.81 12.34
CA ILE A 173 -0.99 14.43 12.55
C ILE A 173 -0.98 15.97 12.39
N GLY A 174 -2.06 16.57 11.89
CA GLY A 174 -2.14 17.99 11.60
C GLY A 174 -1.30 18.44 10.39
N PHE A 175 -1.11 19.75 10.24
CA PHE A 175 -0.47 20.39 9.08
C PHE A 175 0.91 21.01 9.37
N GLY A 176 1.39 20.93 10.62
CA GLY A 176 2.62 21.59 11.06
C GLY A 176 3.94 20.92 10.65
N LEU A 177 3.88 19.78 9.94
CA LEU A 177 5.08 19.07 9.52
C LEU A 177 5.81 19.82 8.40
N ARG A 178 7.15 19.75 8.44
CA ARG A 178 8.04 20.33 7.44
C ARG A 178 9.00 19.28 6.89
N ASP A 179 9.27 19.34 5.59
CA ASP A 179 10.24 18.45 4.94
C ASP A 179 11.68 18.87 5.26
N ALA A 180 12.67 18.13 4.76
CA ALA A 180 14.08 18.49 4.91
C ALA A 180 14.45 19.87 4.32
N ARG A 181 13.63 20.42 3.42
CA ARG A 181 13.79 21.77 2.86
C ARG A 181 13.03 22.83 3.66
N GLY A 182 12.38 22.47 4.77
CA GLY A 182 11.52 23.36 5.56
C GLY A 182 10.14 23.61 4.94
N SER A 183 9.81 22.93 3.85
CA SER A 183 8.57 23.10 3.10
C SER A 183 7.40 22.48 3.85
N THR A 184 6.29 23.22 3.93
CA THR A 184 5.02 22.73 4.47
C THR A 184 4.22 21.98 3.40
N ILE A 185 3.14 21.31 3.81
CA ILE A 185 2.20 20.65 2.89
C ILE A 185 1.60 21.61 1.83
N LEU A 186 1.50 22.91 2.15
CA LEU A 186 0.99 23.91 1.22
C LEU A 186 1.99 24.20 0.10
N HIS A 187 3.30 24.17 0.37
CA HIS A 187 4.33 24.26 -0.67
C HIS A 187 4.19 23.10 -1.66
N HIS A 188 3.99 21.88 -1.16
CA HIS A 188 3.79 20.70 -2.00
C HIS A 188 2.49 20.74 -2.80
N ALA A 189 1.40 21.28 -2.25
CA ALA A 189 0.15 21.45 -2.98
C ALA A 189 0.30 22.45 -4.14
N VAL A 190 0.99 23.57 -3.92
CA VAL A 190 1.31 24.52 -4.99
C VAL A 190 2.23 23.90 -6.04
N GLU A 191 3.26 23.17 -5.61
CA GLU A 191 4.16 22.45 -6.52
C GLU A 191 3.38 21.43 -7.38
N ARG A 192 2.40 20.74 -6.80
CA ARG A 192 1.54 19.79 -7.52
C ARG A 192 0.66 20.47 -8.57
N CYS A 193 0.26 21.72 -8.34
CA CYS A 193 -0.53 22.53 -9.29
C CYS A 193 0.25 22.89 -10.57
N ARG A 194 1.59 22.84 -10.55
CA ARG A 194 2.44 22.96 -11.75
C ARG A 194 2.13 21.89 -12.80
N TYR A 195 1.79 20.67 -12.34
CA TYR A 195 1.63 19.50 -13.20
C TYR A 195 0.15 19.29 -13.58
N LYS A 196 -0.24 19.84 -14.75
CA LYS A 196 -1.59 19.67 -15.30
C LYS A 196 -1.94 18.23 -15.68
N TYR A 197 -0.94 17.42 -16.03
CA TYR A 197 -1.10 16.03 -16.42
C TYR A 197 -0.20 15.14 -15.58
N PHE A 198 -0.75 14.58 -14.50
CA PHE A 198 -0.19 13.34 -13.95
C PHE A 198 -0.94 12.18 -14.61
N GLY A 199 -0.63 11.99 -15.89
CA GLY A 199 -1.20 10.94 -16.74
C GLY A 199 -0.15 10.54 -17.76
N ARG A 200 0.45 9.35 -17.56
CA ARG A 200 1.55 8.73 -18.32
C ARG A 200 2.94 9.31 -18.03
N GLY A 201 3.79 8.55 -17.33
CA GLY A 201 5.24 8.83 -17.41
C GLY A 201 6.17 8.18 -16.40
N THR A 202 5.72 7.80 -15.21
CA THR A 202 6.51 6.92 -14.34
C THR A 202 5.88 5.54 -14.38
N ALA A 203 6.61 4.61 -15.01
CA ALA A 203 6.16 3.26 -15.29
C ALA A 203 5.92 2.49 -13.98
N TYR A 204 4.65 2.30 -13.64
CA TYR A 204 4.21 1.05 -13.04
C TYR A 204 3.08 0.54 -13.92
N VAL A 205 3.44 -0.46 -14.74
CA VAL A 205 2.58 -1.07 -15.74
C VAL A 205 1.56 -1.93 -14.99
N THR A 206 0.32 -1.48 -14.87
CA THR A 206 -0.77 -2.38 -14.44
C THR A 206 -1.79 -2.53 -15.55
N TRP A 207 -1.95 -3.79 -15.94
CA TRP A 207 -2.88 -4.30 -16.94
C TRP A 207 -4.31 -4.26 -16.41
N GLY A 208 -5.23 -3.77 -17.24
CA GLY A 208 -6.59 -4.28 -17.42
C GLY A 208 -7.56 -4.27 -16.22
N LEU A 209 -8.52 -3.34 -16.23
CA LEU A 209 -9.95 -3.58 -16.50
C LEU A 209 -10.84 -2.51 -15.86
N THR A 210 -11.90 -2.16 -16.60
CA THR A 210 -12.83 -1.05 -16.43
C THR A 210 -14.14 -1.48 -15.76
N ALA A 211 -14.67 -0.69 -14.81
CA ALA A 211 -16.09 -0.31 -14.70
C ALA A 211 -16.33 0.63 -13.48
N PRO A 212 -17.39 1.47 -13.47
CA PRO A 212 -17.55 2.58 -12.52
C PRO A 212 -18.54 2.31 -11.37
N THR A 213 -18.72 3.34 -10.52
CA THR A 213 -19.76 3.58 -9.48
C THR A 213 -19.37 3.15 -8.05
N SER A 214 -19.75 3.79 -6.94
CA SER A 214 -20.51 5.02 -6.63
C SER A 214 -20.29 5.37 -5.14
N LEU A 215 -20.53 6.65 -4.80
CA LEU A 215 -20.45 7.35 -3.51
C LEU A 215 -20.81 6.59 -2.20
N LEU A 216 -20.04 6.93 -1.15
CA LEU A 216 -20.38 7.16 0.27
C LEU A 216 -21.61 6.46 0.88
N ARG A 217 -21.39 5.66 1.93
CA ARG A 217 -22.19 5.73 3.16
C ARG A 217 -21.31 5.66 4.41
N ARG A 218 -21.64 6.53 5.35
CA ARG A 218 -21.12 6.58 6.72
C ARG A 218 -21.76 5.49 7.58
N THR A 219 -20.98 5.04 8.55
CA THR A 219 -21.35 4.41 9.83
C THR A 219 -22.21 3.15 9.78
N GLU A 220 -21.56 2.00 9.93
CA GLU A 220 -21.97 0.93 10.84
C GLU A 220 -20.78 0.02 11.12
N ILE A 221 -20.66 -0.43 12.37
CA ILE A 221 -19.59 -1.30 12.85
C ILE A 221 -20.04 -2.77 12.58
N ILE A 222 -19.09 -3.58 12.10
CA ILE A 222 -18.97 -5.06 12.09
C ILE A 222 -19.58 -5.87 10.92
N GLY A 223 -18.68 -6.54 10.18
CA GLY A 223 -18.87 -7.85 9.54
C GLY A 223 -17.60 -8.27 8.78
N PRO A 224 -17.08 -9.51 8.90
CA PRO A 224 -16.02 -9.99 8.02
C PRO A 224 -16.64 -10.17 6.62
N GLN A 225 -15.86 -9.96 5.57
CA GLN A 225 -16.29 -9.93 4.15
C GLN A 225 -16.79 -8.56 3.67
N THR A 226 -15.87 -7.60 3.52
CA THR A 226 -16.00 -6.62 2.44
C THR A 226 -14.79 -6.76 1.54
N VAL A 227 -14.96 -7.56 0.49
CA VAL A 227 -14.05 -7.64 -0.64
C VAL A 227 -13.83 -6.22 -1.15
N SER A 228 -12.65 -5.65 -0.89
CA SER A 228 -12.34 -4.30 -1.33
C SER A 228 -12.25 -4.32 -2.86
N PRO A 229 -12.90 -3.38 -3.57
CA PRO A 229 -12.78 -3.31 -5.02
C PRO A 229 -11.31 -3.07 -5.42
N PRO A 230 -10.92 -3.45 -6.65
CA PRO A 230 -9.54 -3.30 -7.11
C PRO A 230 -9.05 -1.87 -6.90
N CYS A 231 -7.79 -1.73 -6.49
CA CYS A 231 -7.06 -0.47 -6.55
C CYS A 231 -7.03 -0.02 -8.02
N THR A 232 -7.99 0.79 -8.44
CA THR A 232 -7.96 1.38 -9.76
C THR A 232 -6.87 2.45 -9.75
N ILE A 233 -5.63 2.07 -10.08
CA ILE A 233 -4.51 3.01 -10.35
C ILE A 233 -4.80 3.83 -11.64
N GLN A 234 -6.03 3.83 -12.14
CA GLN A 234 -6.42 4.55 -13.36
C GLN A 234 -7.64 5.43 -13.13
N GLY A 235 -7.36 6.74 -13.16
CA GLY A 235 -8.03 7.58 -14.16
C GLY A 235 -9.27 8.30 -13.70
N ASN A 236 -9.16 9.04 -12.60
CA ASN A 236 -9.69 10.39 -12.36
C ASN A 236 -9.87 10.52 -10.86
N SER A 237 -8.89 11.11 -10.16
CA SER A 237 -9.26 11.70 -8.88
C SER A 237 -10.42 12.65 -9.16
N LYS A 238 -11.50 12.52 -8.38
CA LYS A 238 -12.63 13.45 -8.43
C LYS A 238 -12.16 14.90 -8.21
N TYR A 239 -10.98 15.07 -7.60
CA TYR A 239 -10.42 16.34 -7.17
C TYR A 239 -9.23 16.72 -8.04
N THR A 240 -9.15 17.99 -8.38
CA THR A 240 -7.98 18.59 -9.02
C THR A 240 -6.94 19.00 -7.98
N ALA A 241 -5.71 19.31 -8.43
CA ALA A 241 -4.70 19.89 -7.54
C ALA A 241 -5.16 21.22 -6.92
N GLU A 242 -5.97 21.99 -7.66
CA GLU A 242 -6.58 23.23 -7.20
C GLU A 242 -7.61 22.99 -6.08
N ASP A 243 -8.39 21.90 -6.16
CA ASP A 243 -9.34 21.52 -5.11
C ASP A 243 -8.62 21.10 -3.83
N VAL A 244 -7.53 20.34 -3.95
CA VAL A 244 -6.69 19.98 -2.80
C VAL A 244 -6.06 21.22 -2.17
N LEU A 245 -5.53 22.14 -2.98
CA LEU A 245 -4.98 23.40 -2.50
C LEU A 245 -6.04 24.24 -1.77
N ARG A 246 -7.22 24.38 -2.36
CA ARG A 246 -8.36 25.11 -1.77
C ARG A 246 -8.77 24.49 -0.43
N TYR A 247 -8.84 23.16 -0.37
CA TYR A 247 -9.16 22.44 0.86
C TYR A 247 -8.14 22.75 1.96
N LEU A 248 -6.83 22.67 1.67
CA LEU A 248 -5.76 22.97 2.63
C LEU A 248 -5.82 24.41 3.16
N ILE A 249 -6.12 25.38 2.29
CA ILE A 249 -6.32 26.77 2.70
C ILE A 249 -7.54 26.89 3.63
N GLN A 250 -8.64 26.24 3.28
CA GLN A 250 -9.89 26.31 4.05
C GLN A 250 -9.76 25.73 5.47
N ILE A 251 -8.98 24.67 5.65
CA ILE A 251 -8.73 24.08 6.97
C ILE A 251 -7.67 24.85 7.79
N GLY A 252 -7.09 25.92 7.24
CA GLY A 252 -6.18 26.81 7.95
C GLY A 252 -4.69 26.45 7.83
N ALA A 253 -4.25 25.80 6.75
CA ALA A 253 -2.82 25.60 6.51
C ALA A 253 -2.06 26.95 6.43
N GLU A 254 -0.83 26.99 6.95
CA GLU A 254 -0.01 28.22 7.00
C GLU A 254 0.33 28.76 5.60
N VAL A 255 -0.41 29.77 5.15
CA VAL A 255 -0.27 30.40 3.82
C VAL A 255 1.03 31.19 3.63
N ASN A 256 1.62 31.66 4.74
CA ASN A 256 2.82 32.50 4.77
C ASN A 256 4.04 31.78 5.36
N ALA A 257 3.97 30.47 5.54
CA ALA A 257 5.13 29.69 5.96
C ALA A 257 6.26 29.84 4.93
N ALA A 258 7.46 30.18 5.38
CA ALA A 258 8.65 30.15 4.52
C ALA A 258 9.35 28.79 4.62
N ASP A 259 9.90 28.31 3.50
CA ASP A 259 10.85 27.21 3.48
C ASP A 259 12.27 27.66 3.91
N ASN A 260 13.26 26.76 3.90
CA ASN A 260 14.64 27.08 4.29
C ASN A 260 15.34 28.07 3.32
N GLU A 261 14.80 28.27 2.12
CA GLU A 261 15.26 29.29 1.17
C GLU A 261 14.52 30.62 1.34
N GLY A 262 13.60 30.72 2.30
CA GLY A 262 12.75 31.89 2.53
C GLY A 262 11.54 31.95 1.59
N ARG A 263 11.33 30.98 0.70
CA ARG A 263 10.24 31.05 -0.27
C ARG A 263 8.91 30.73 0.41
N THR A 264 7.90 31.53 0.13
CA THR A 264 6.51 31.25 0.54
C THR A 264 5.78 30.41 -0.52
N PRO A 265 4.63 29.78 -0.18
CA PRO A 265 3.76 29.15 -1.17
C PRO A 265 3.38 30.10 -2.32
N LEU A 266 3.19 31.39 -2.03
CA LEU A 266 2.91 32.40 -3.06
C LEU A 266 4.11 32.62 -4.00
N ASP A 267 5.34 32.64 -3.47
CA ASP A 267 6.55 32.75 -4.29
C ASP A 267 6.71 31.55 -5.23
N LEU A 268 6.34 30.35 -4.78
CA LEU A 268 6.30 29.15 -5.63
C LEU A 268 5.20 29.24 -6.70
N ALA A 269 4.01 29.72 -6.34
CA ALA A 269 2.89 29.86 -7.27
C ALA A 269 3.24 30.83 -8.42
N ARG A 270 3.80 32.01 -8.11
CA ARG A 270 4.24 32.99 -9.11
C ARG A 270 5.24 32.41 -10.10
N LYS A 271 6.14 31.55 -9.62
CA LYS A 271 7.20 30.97 -10.44
C LYS A 271 6.74 29.79 -11.29
N TYR A 272 5.85 28.95 -10.76
CA TYR A 272 5.57 27.63 -11.34
C TYR A 272 4.09 27.34 -11.60
N ALA A 273 3.16 28.02 -10.92
CA ALA A 273 1.72 27.75 -10.97
C ALA A 273 0.90 29.05 -10.88
N PRO A 274 0.95 29.92 -11.92
CA PRO A 274 0.28 31.22 -11.88
C PRO A 274 -1.25 31.12 -11.84
N ASN A 275 -1.81 29.97 -12.21
CA ASN A 275 -3.25 29.69 -12.13
C ASN A 275 -3.79 29.68 -10.69
N VAL A 276 -2.96 29.42 -9.69
CA VAL A 276 -3.37 29.39 -8.28
C VAL A 276 -2.88 30.61 -7.49
N GLU A 277 -2.21 31.56 -8.14
CA GLU A 277 -1.70 32.78 -7.49
C GLU A 277 -2.83 33.58 -6.83
N GLN A 278 -3.91 33.85 -7.58
CA GLN A 278 -5.04 34.63 -7.06
C GLN A 278 -5.69 33.95 -5.85
N MET A 279 -5.78 32.61 -5.86
CA MET A 279 -6.34 31.84 -4.75
C MET A 279 -5.52 32.01 -3.46
N LEU A 280 -4.20 32.10 -3.57
CA LEU A 280 -3.31 32.36 -2.43
C LEU A 280 -3.41 33.82 -1.97
N ILE A 281 -3.47 34.78 -2.90
CA ILE A 281 -3.64 36.20 -2.55
C ILE A 281 -4.95 36.43 -1.80
N ASP A 282 -6.06 35.84 -2.29
CA ASP A 282 -7.38 35.95 -1.68
C ASP A 282 -7.43 35.35 -0.26
N SER A 283 -6.51 34.44 0.07
CA SER A 283 -6.36 33.86 1.41
C SER A 283 -5.35 34.58 2.30
N GLY A 284 -4.83 35.74 1.87
CA GLY A 284 -3.92 36.56 2.65
C GLY A 284 -2.44 36.16 2.53
N ALA A 285 -2.08 35.42 1.47
CA ALA A 285 -0.69 35.08 1.22
C ALA A 285 0.13 36.32 0.82
N THR A 286 1.35 36.42 1.34
CA THR A 286 2.30 37.51 1.10
C THR A 286 3.63 36.92 0.62
N SER A 287 4.30 37.60 -0.33
CA SER A 287 5.63 37.17 -0.79
C SER A 287 6.71 37.54 0.21
N PHE A 288 7.79 36.76 0.20
CA PHE A 288 8.98 36.99 1.04
C PHE A 288 9.53 38.42 0.93
N SER A 289 9.33 39.08 -0.22
CA SER A 289 9.83 40.44 -0.49
C SER A 289 9.15 41.58 0.27
N ASN A 290 8.09 41.33 1.06
CA ASN A 290 7.36 42.39 1.79
C ASN A 290 7.56 42.38 3.31
N GLY A 291 8.39 41.47 3.86
CA GLY A 291 8.73 41.41 5.28
C GLY A 291 10.09 42.02 5.60
N GLU A 292 10.08 43.30 6.02
CA GLU A 292 11.10 43.97 6.85
C GLU A 292 12.59 43.70 6.55
N LYS A 293 13.21 44.58 5.75
CA LYS A 293 14.54 45.06 6.11
C LYS A 293 14.40 45.85 7.42
N ARG A 294 14.77 45.24 8.54
CA ARG A 294 15.17 46.00 9.75
C ARG A 294 16.58 46.52 9.57
#